data_AF-A0A151TPS7-F1
#
_entry.id   AF-A0A151TPS7-F1
#
_cell.length_a   1.000
_cell.length_b   1.000
_cell.length_c   1.000
_cell.angle_alpha   90.00
_cell.angle_beta   90.00
_cell.angle_gamma   90.00
#
_symmetry.space_group_name_H-M   'P 1'
#
loop_
_entity.id
_entity.type
_entity.pdbx_description
1 polymer ?
#
loop_
_entity_poly.entity_id
_entity_poly.type
_entity_poly.pdbx_seq_one_letter_code
_entity_poly.pdbx_strand_id
1 'polypeptide(L)'
;MKNLGAANRILGMEIYRGRSQKKLFLCQKDYIQKILHRFGMHNAKPLSTPMLVKEKLKNVAQSICQTEQNNALQVPYASVVGSLMYTMV
;
A
#
# COMPACT_ATOMS: atom_id res chain seq x y z
N MET A 1 -32.34 17.03 -1.40
CA MET A 1 -31.30 15.99 -1.29
C MET A 1 -31.96 14.66 -0.98
N LYS A 2 -31.66 13.59 -1.71
CA LYS A 2 -32.19 12.24 -1.43
C LYS A 2 -31.39 11.60 -0.29
N ASN A 3 -32.05 10.91 0.63
CA ASN A 3 -31.38 10.09 1.62
C ASN A 3 -30.77 8.86 0.92
N LEU A 4 -29.44 8.81 0.85
CA LEU A 4 -28.67 7.69 0.27
C LEU A 4 -28.31 6.61 1.31
N GLY A 5 -28.85 6.72 2.52
CA GLY A 5 -28.48 5.86 3.64
C GLY A 5 -27.12 6.21 4.23
N ALA A 6 -26.57 5.27 5.02
CA ALA A 6 -25.27 5.44 5.65
C ALA A 6 -24.13 5.28 4.63
N ALA A 7 -23.15 6.19 4.65
CA ALA A 7 -22.00 6.13 3.75
C ALA A 7 -21.10 4.94 4.06
N ASN A 8 -20.85 4.02 3.13
CA ASN A 8 -20.00 2.85 3.39
C ASN A 8 -18.54 3.06 2.98
N ARG A 9 -18.24 4.15 2.27
CA ARG A 9 -16.88 4.51 1.84
C ARG A 9 -16.64 6.01 1.96
N ILE A 10 -15.40 6.39 2.27
CA ILE A 10 -14.91 7.78 2.27
C ILE A 10 -13.50 7.80 1.70
N LEU A 11 -13.24 8.63 0.68
CA LEU A 11 -11.92 8.74 0.03
C LEU A 11 -11.34 7.38 -0.43
N GLY A 12 -12.21 6.42 -0.77
CA GLY A 12 -11.80 5.07 -1.15
C GLY A 12 -11.51 4.11 0.02
N MET A 13 -11.55 4.58 1.27
CA MET A 13 -11.50 3.74 2.47
C MET A 13 -12.90 3.21 2.80
N GLU A 14 -12.98 1.97 3.25
CA GLU A 14 -14.22 1.36 3.71
C GLU A 14 -14.53 1.76 5.15
N ILE A 15 -15.80 1.99 5.44
CA ILE A 15 -16.27 2.38 6.78
C ILE A 15 -17.03 1.21 7.40
N TYR A 16 -16.52 0.69 8.50
CA TYR A 16 -17.20 -0.30 9.33
C TYR A 16 -17.73 0.38 10.59
N ARG A 17 -19.03 0.23 10.88
CA ARG A 17 -19.69 0.88 12.02
C ARG A 17 -20.24 -0.13 13.01
N GLY A 18 -19.61 -0.22 14.18
CA GLY A 18 -20.15 -0.93 15.34
C GLY A 18 -21.07 -0.03 16.14
N ARG A 19 -22.34 0.11 15.73
CA ARG A 19 -23.29 1.04 16.38
C ARG A 19 -23.56 0.71 17.85
N SER A 20 -23.66 -0.57 18.19
CA SER A 20 -23.83 -1.04 19.58
C SER A 20 -22.67 -0.62 20.47
N GLN A 21 -21.45 -0.65 19.93
CA GLN A 21 -20.22 -0.29 20.63
C GLN A 21 -19.85 1.19 20.48
N LYS A 22 -20.62 1.95 19.70
CA LYS A 22 -20.32 3.33 19.30
C LYS A 22 -18.91 3.49 18.70
N LYS A 23 -18.44 2.48 17.95
CA LYS A 23 -17.13 2.47 17.29
C LYS A 23 -17.26 2.60 15.78
N LEU A 24 -16.26 3.24 15.17
CA LEU A 24 -16.12 3.37 13.73
C LEU A 24 -14.70 2.93 13.36
N PHE A 25 -14.59 2.02 12.41
CA PHE A 25 -13.33 1.53 11.88
C PHE A 25 -13.23 1.92 10.41
N LEU A 26 -12.03 2.30 9.99
CA LEU A 26 -11.71 2.58 8.60
C LEU A 26 -10.75 1.51 8.08
N CYS A 27 -11.00 1.01 6.88
CA CYS A 27 -10.15 0.01 6.23
C CYS A 27 -9.66 0.55 4.89
N GLN A 28 -8.35 0.52 4.69
CA GLN A 28 -7.68 1.01 3.48
C GLN A 28 -7.16 -0.14 2.58
N LYS A 29 -7.57 -1.38 2.87
CA LYS A 29 -7.11 -2.60 2.18
C LYS A 29 -7.21 -2.47 0.64
N ASP A 30 -8.35 -2.03 0.13
CA ASP A 30 -8.57 -1.86 -1.31
C ASP A 30 -7.59 -0.88 -1.95
N TYR A 31 -7.27 0.21 -1.25
CA TYR A 31 -6.33 1.20 -1.75
C TYR A 31 -4.90 0.65 -1.79
N ILE A 32 -4.49 -0.06 -0.75
CA ILE A 32 -3.18 -0.75 -0.71
C ILE A 32 -3.08 -1.75 -1.88
N GLN A 33 -4.11 -2.58 -2.09
CA GLN A 33 -4.14 -3.53 -3.20
C GLN A 33 -4.05 -2.82 -4.57
N LYS A 34 -4.73 -1.69 -4.74
CA LYS A 34 -4.63 -0.87 -5.97
C LYS A 34 -3.21 -0.34 -6.19
N ILE A 35 -2.53 0.15 -5.16
CA ILE A 35 -1.13 0.61 -5.26
C ILE A 35 -0.23 -0.55 -5.66
N LEU A 36 -0.33 -1.68 -4.97
CA LEU A 36 0.52 -2.84 -5.26
C LEU A 36 0.33 -3.32 -6.70
N HIS A 37 -0.90 -3.38 -7.20
CA HIS A 37 -1.15 -3.73 -8.59
C HIS A 37 -0.61 -2.67 -9.56
N ARG A 38 -0.83 -1.38 -9.28
CA ARG A 38 -0.38 -0.26 -10.13
C ARG A 38 1.13 -0.27 -10.37
N PHE A 39 1.91 -0.66 -9.37
CA PHE A 39 3.38 -0.69 -9.45
C PHE A 39 3.95 -2.10 -9.68
N GLY A 40 3.12 -3.07 -10.06
CA GLY A 40 3.59 -4.44 -10.35
C GLY A 40 4.02 -5.24 -9.11
N MET A 41 3.72 -4.76 -7.90
CA MET A 41 4.11 -5.35 -6.61
C MET A 41 3.04 -6.27 -6.00
N HIS A 42 2.02 -6.68 -6.75
CA HIS A 42 0.92 -7.52 -6.26
C HIS A 42 1.37 -8.90 -5.73
N ASN A 43 2.51 -9.42 -6.22
CA ASN A 43 3.13 -10.67 -5.76
C ASN A 43 4.34 -10.43 -4.83
N ALA A 44 4.53 -9.21 -4.33
CA ALA A 44 5.64 -8.91 -3.43
C ALA A 44 5.52 -9.72 -2.12
N LYS A 45 6.64 -10.24 -1.64
CA LYS A 45 6.67 -10.98 -0.37
C LYS A 45 6.45 -9.98 0.77
N PRO A 46 5.45 -10.19 1.64
CA PRO A 46 5.25 -9.34 2.80
C PRO A 46 6.42 -9.52 3.77
N LEU A 47 6.89 -8.40 4.34
CA LEU A 47 7.87 -8.38 5.41
C LEU A 47 7.33 -7.49 6.53
N SER A 48 7.52 -7.89 7.78
CA SER A 48 7.16 -7.04 8.92
C SER A 48 8.00 -5.76 8.92
N THR A 49 7.32 -4.62 8.97
CA THR A 49 7.92 -3.32 9.27
C THR A 49 7.86 -3.05 10.77
N PRO A 50 8.85 -2.34 11.36
CA PRO A 50 9.99 -1.70 10.72
C PRO A 50 11.05 -2.70 10.26
N MET A 51 11.74 -2.38 9.17
CA MET A 51 12.85 -3.16 8.63
C MET A 51 13.89 -3.42 9.74
N LEU A 52 14.38 -4.66 9.86
CA LEU A 52 15.37 -5.02 10.88
C LEU A 52 16.58 -4.07 10.78
N VAL A 53 16.87 -3.34 11.86
CA VAL A 53 17.93 -2.31 11.93
C VAL A 53 19.33 -2.84 11.61
N LYS A 54 19.55 -4.16 11.68
CA LYS A 54 20.86 -4.83 11.46
C LYS A 54 20.98 -5.56 10.11
N GLU A 55 20.00 -5.45 9.22
CA GLU A 55 20.13 -6.00 7.86
C GLU A 55 21.14 -5.15 7.06
N LYS A 56 22.30 -5.74 6.76
CA LYS A 56 23.25 -5.12 5.83
C LYS A 56 22.64 -5.14 4.43
N LEU A 57 22.24 -3.98 3.94
CA LEU A 57 21.82 -3.82 2.55
C LEU A 57 22.98 -4.25 1.65
N LYS A 58 22.80 -5.36 0.93
CA LYS A 58 23.71 -5.73 -0.15
C LYS A 58 23.43 -4.81 -1.32
N ASN A 59 24.49 -4.25 -1.91
CA ASN A 59 24.35 -3.43 -3.10
C ASN A 59 23.98 -4.35 -4.27
N VAL A 60 22.67 -4.46 -4.55
CA VAL A 60 22.13 -5.45 -5.49
C VAL A 60 22.62 -5.17 -6.92
N ALA A 61 23.16 -3.97 -7.21
CA ALA A 61 23.71 -3.61 -8.51
C ALA A 61 24.68 -4.65 -9.13
N GLN A 62 25.31 -5.51 -8.31
CA GLN A 62 26.21 -6.56 -8.78
C GLN A 62 25.52 -7.87 -9.22
N SER A 63 24.21 -8.05 -9.01
CA SER A 63 23.50 -9.34 -9.24
C SER A 63 22.08 -9.20 -9.82
N ILE A 64 21.72 -8.04 -10.39
CA ILE A 64 20.42 -7.87 -11.06
C ILE A 64 20.60 -8.34 -12.52
N CYS A 65 19.82 -9.34 -12.95
CA CYS A 65 19.75 -9.71 -14.36
C CYS A 65 19.18 -8.51 -15.15
N GLN A 66 19.62 -8.27 -16.39
CA GLN A 66 19.24 -7.09 -17.19
C GLN A 66 17.70 -6.85 -17.26
N THR A 67 16.91 -7.91 -17.18
CA THR A 67 15.44 -7.89 -17.10
C THR A 67 14.89 -7.20 -15.84
N GLU A 68 15.43 -7.52 -14.68
CA GLU A 68 15.01 -6.94 -13.39
C GLU A 68 15.45 -5.46 -13.26
N GLN A 69 16.56 -5.10 -13.90
CA GLN A 69 17.09 -3.74 -13.91
C GLN A 69 16.23 -2.81 -14.77
N ASN A 70 15.76 -3.31 -15.93
CA ASN A 70 14.81 -2.59 -16.78
C ASN A 70 13.45 -2.40 -16.10
N ASN A 71 12.97 -3.39 -15.34
CA ASN A 71 11.73 -3.26 -14.56
C ASN A 71 11.87 -2.24 -13.41
N ALA A 72 13.01 -2.24 -12.70
CA ALA A 72 13.27 -1.29 -11.62
C ALA A 72 13.38 0.17 -12.11
N LEU A 73 13.93 0.40 -13.31
CA LEU A 73 14.01 1.72 -13.93
C LEU A 73 12.62 2.26 -14.35
N GLN A 74 11.65 1.38 -14.61
CA GLN A 74 10.31 1.76 -15.05
C GLN A 74 9.38 2.13 -13.88
N VAL A 75 9.66 1.66 -12.67
CA VAL A 75 8.82 1.96 -11.50
C VAL A 75 9.27 3.28 -10.88
N PRO A 76 8.44 4.35 -10.90
CA PRO A 76 8.81 5.63 -10.32
C PRO A 76 8.82 5.52 -8.79
N TYR A 77 9.99 5.24 -8.21
CA TYR A 77 10.19 4.99 -6.78
C TYR A 77 9.53 6.07 -5.89
N ALA A 78 9.72 7.35 -6.23
CA ALA A 78 9.10 8.46 -5.50
C ALA A 78 7.57 8.39 -5.47
N SER A 79 6.94 7.95 -6.57
CA SER A 79 5.48 7.78 -6.64
C SER A 79 5.00 6.59 -5.82
N VAL A 80 5.75 5.49 -5.77
CA VAL A 80 5.44 4.33 -4.91
C VAL A 80 5.47 4.76 -3.45
N VAL A 81 6.57 5.38 -3.03
CA VAL A 81 6.76 5.85 -1.66
C VAL A 81 5.70 6.87 -1.27
N GLY A 82 5.43 7.87 -2.11
CA GLY A 82 4.40 8.88 -1.84
C GLY A 82 2.99 8.28 -1.75
N SER A 83 2.67 7.29 -2.59
CA SER A 83 1.39 6.58 -2.51
C SER A 83 1.27 5.74 -1.23
N LEU A 84 2.36 5.12 -0.79
CA LEU A 84 2.42 4.36 0.47
C LEU A 84 2.37 5.27 1.70
N MET A 85 2.91 6.49 1.65
CA MET A 85 2.81 7.44 2.76
C MET A 85 1.34 7.79 3.09
N TYR A 86 0.45 7.81 2.09
CA TYR A 86 -0.99 7.98 2.34
C TYR A 86 -1.63 6.81 3.12
N THR A 87 -0.94 5.67 3.23
CA THR A 87 -1.41 4.50 4.00
C THR A 87 -0.96 4.52 5.46
N MET A 88 -0.06 5.44 5.83
CA MET A 88 0.38 5.62 7.20
C MET A 88 -0.69 6.42 7.95
N VAL A 89 -1.42 5.75 8.85
CA VAL A 89 -2.41 6.32 9.78
C VAL A 89 -1.96 6.06 11.21
#